data_AF-A0YNV4-F1
#
_entry.id   AF-A0YNV4-F1
#
_cell.length_a   1.000
_cell.length_b   1.000
_cell.length_c   1.000
_cell.angle_alpha   90.00
_cell.angle_beta   90.00
_cell.angle_gamma   90.00
#
_symmetry.space_group_name_H-M   'P 1'
#
loop_
_entity.id
_entity.type
_entity.pdbx_description
1 polymer ?
#
loop_
_entity_poly.entity_id
_entity_poly.type
_entity_poly.pdbx_seq_one_letter_code
_entity_poly.pdbx_strand_id
1 'polypeptide(L)' 'MQPPVQLLQSALGDLFAEVNATGCLTLADRYGLMAAILDDSLTEEERRCIDRLLRAIYRGRIKVVDELSTIH' A
#
# COMPACT_ATOMS: atom_id res chain seq x y z
N MET A 1 22.44 -6.82 17.41
CA MET A 1 21.00 -6.60 17.22
C MET A 1 20.79 -6.24 15.77
N GLN A 2 20.08 -7.07 15.01
CA GLN A 2 19.73 -6.72 13.63
C GLN A 2 18.65 -5.63 13.67
N PRO A 3 18.75 -4.58 12.83
CA PRO A 3 17.69 -3.58 12.73
C PRO A 3 16.38 -4.28 12.29
N PRO A 4 15.21 -3.84 12.79
CA PRO A 4 13.94 -4.35 12.30
C PRO A 4 13.89 -4.17 10.79
N VAL A 5 13.49 -5.22 10.07
CA VAL A 5 13.35 -5.18 8.62
C VAL A 5 12.18 -4.26 8.29
N GLN A 6 12.46 -3.00 7.97
CA GLN A 6 11.47 -2.05 7.48
C GLN A 6 11.11 -2.43 6.04
N LEU A 7 10.06 -3.24 5.89
CA LEU A 7 9.69 -3.85 4.61
C LEU A 7 9.31 -2.82 3.53
N LEU A 8 8.93 -1.58 3.90
CA LEU A 8 8.15 -0.71 3.03
C LEU A 8 8.53 0.78 2.99
N GLN A 9 9.56 1.23 3.72
CA GLN A 9 9.87 2.66 3.83
C GLN A 9 10.06 3.37 2.47
N SER A 10 10.53 2.66 1.44
CA SER A 10 10.60 3.16 0.06
C SER A 10 9.50 2.63 -0.87
N ALA A 11 8.88 1.49 -0.56
CA ALA A 11 7.96 0.79 -1.45
C ALA A 11 6.50 1.29 -1.36
N LEU A 12 6.11 1.95 -0.26
CA LEU A 12 4.77 2.55 -0.14
C LEU A 12 4.55 3.65 -1.18
N GLY A 13 5.58 4.46 -1.45
CA GLY A 13 5.51 5.53 -2.44
C GLY A 13 5.18 5.00 -3.84
N ASP A 14 5.90 3.96 -4.27
CA ASP A 14 5.70 3.30 -5.56
C ASP A 14 4.32 2.65 -5.64
N LEU A 15 3.88 1.97 -4.57
CA LEU A 15 2.52 1.42 -4.47
C LEU A 15 1.46 2.52 -4.65
N PHE A 16 1.58 3.65 -3.96
CA PHE A 16 0.62 4.74 -4.13
C PHE A 16 0.65 5.33 -5.54
N ALA A 17 1.82 5.46 -6.16
CA ALA A 17 1.94 5.95 -7.53
C ALA A 17 1.21 5.01 -8.51
N GLU A 18 1.47 3.70 -8.41
CA GLU A 18 0.86 2.68 -9.26
C GLU A 18 -0.65 2.60 -9.07
N VAL A 19 -1.12 2.59 -7.82
CA VAL A 19 -2.55 2.53 -7.50
C VAL A 19 -3.29 3.77 -7.99
N ASN A 20 -2.67 4.97 -7.92
CA ASN A 20 -3.27 6.18 -8.47
C ASN A 20 -3.25 6.20 -10.00
N ALA A 21 -2.23 5.62 -10.63
CA ALA A 21 -2.13 5.54 -12.09
C ALA A 21 -3.14 4.54 -12.69
N THR A 22 -3.28 3.37 -12.06
CA THR A 22 -4.15 2.29 -12.54
C THR A 22 -5.59 2.43 -12.04
N GLY A 23 -5.79 3.08 -10.88
CA GLY A 23 -7.06 3.06 -10.15
C GLY A 23 -7.39 1.69 -9.55
N CYS A 24 -6.40 0.79 -9.46
CA CYS A 24 -6.57 -0.57 -9.00
C CYS A 24 -5.63 -0.85 -7.82
N LEU A 25 -6.11 -1.63 -6.86
CA LEU A 25 -5.31 -2.18 -5.77
C LEU A 25 -5.28 -3.70 -5.92
N THR A 26 -4.09 -4.25 -6.17
CA THR A 26 -3.90 -5.68 -6.45
C THR A 26 -3.87 -6.52 -5.19
N LEU A 27 -3.91 -7.84 -5.34
CA LEU A 27 -3.78 -8.77 -4.22
C LEU A 27 -2.43 -8.62 -3.50
N ALA A 28 -1.35 -8.41 -4.26
CA ALA A 28 -0.01 -8.20 -3.72
C ALA A 28 0.06 -6.90 -2.89
N ASP A 29 -0.50 -5.80 -3.40
CA ASP A 29 -0.53 -4.51 -2.71
C ASP A 29 -1.27 -4.60 -1.37
N ARG A 30 -2.37 -5.36 -1.32
CA ARG A 30 -3.14 -5.57 -0.09
C ARG A 30 -2.34 -6.28 0.98
N TYR A 31 -1.61 -7.34 0.61
CA TYR A 31 -0.74 -8.03 1.55
C TYR A 31 0.46 -7.17 1.97
N GLY A 32 1.01 -6.37 1.04
CA GLY A 32 2.01 -5.36 1.36
C GLY A 32 1.49 -4.35 2.38
N LEU A 33 0.32 -3.74 2.14
CA LEU A 33 -0.31 -2.80 3.07
C LEU A 33 -0.63 -3.43 4.41
N MET A 34 -1.14 -4.67 4.43
CA MET A 34 -1.42 -5.40 5.68
C MET A 34 -0.15 -5.60 6.49
N ALA A 35 0.96 -5.99 5.85
CA ALA A 35 2.25 -6.11 6.51
C ALA A 35 2.73 -4.75 7.06
N ALA A 36 2.60 -3.67 6.26
CA ALA A 36 2.94 -2.30 6.67
C ALA A 36 2.20 -1.87 7.93
N ILE A 37 0.89 -2.08 7.95
CA ILE A 37 0.01 -1.64 9.04
C ILE A 37 0.34 -2.38 10.34
N LEU A 38 0.76 -3.65 10.23
CA LEU A 38 1.05 -4.50 11.39
C LEU A 38 2.48 -4.33 11.95
N ASP A 39 3.41 -3.78 11.19
CA ASP A 39 4.83 -3.62 11.58
C ASP A 39 5.05 -2.46 12.59
N ASP A 40 4.01 -1.67 12.89
CA ASP A 40 3.99 -0.49 13.79
C ASP A 40 5.08 0.59 13.53
N SER A 41 5.90 0.40 12.50
CA SER A 41 6.99 1.27 12.08
C SER A 41 6.54 2.44 11.22
N LEU A 42 5.24 2.52 10.91
CA LEU A 42 4.68 3.56 10.04
C LEU A 42 4.76 4.93 10.71
N THR A 43 5.37 5.86 9.99
CA THR A 43 5.33 7.28 10.30
C THR A 43 3.92 7.84 10.18
N GLU A 44 3.67 8.98 10.82
CA GLU A 44 2.39 9.68 10.72
C GLU A 44 2.02 10.05 9.27
N GLU A 45 3.03 10.35 8.44
CA GLU A 45 2.82 10.64 7.02
C GLU A 45 2.35 9.42 6.24
N GLU A 46 3.00 8.26 6.46
CA GLU A 46 2.60 7.00 5.84
C GLU A 46 1.20 6.58 6.29
N ARG A 47 0.89 6.69 7.59
CA ARG A 47 -0.47 6.42 8.13
C ARG A 47 -1.53 7.28 7.44
N ARG A 48 -1.28 8.59 7.29
CA ARG A 48 -2.18 9.50 6.55
C ARG A 48 -2.33 9.13 5.07
N CYS A 49 -1.28 8.63 4.43
CA CYS A 49 -1.36 8.16 3.04
C CYS A 49 -2.23 6.90 2.93
N ILE A 50 -2.07 5.95 3.85
CA ILE A 50 -2.90 4.74 3.93
C ILE A 50 -4.37 5.10 4.15
N ASP A 51 -4.67 6.02 5.08
CA ASP A 51 -6.05 6.47 5.34
C ASP A 51 -6.71 7.08 4.09
N ARG A 52 -5.96 7.87 3.30
CA ARG A 52 -6.46 8.43 2.03
C ARG A 52 -6.75 7.34 1.00
N LEU A 53 -5.90 6.33 0.91
CA LEU A 53 -6.12 5.18 0.04
C LEU A 53 -7.37 4.38 0.46
N LEU A 54 -7.50 4.04 1.74
CA LEU A 54 -8.69 3.36 2.27
C LEU A 54 -9.97 4.18 2.02
N ARG A 55 -9.90 5.51 2.18
CA ARG A 55 -11.00 6.42 1.87
C ARG A 55 -11.35 6.42 0.38
N ALA A 56 -10.37 6.34 -0.51
CA ALA A 56 -10.58 6.29 -1.96
C ALA A 56 -11.20 4.95 -2.40
N ILE A 57 -10.76 3.84 -1.80
CA ILE A 57 -11.38 2.51 -1.98
C ILE A 57 -12.84 2.53 -1.51
N TYR A 58 -13.09 3.03 -0.30
CA TYR A 58 -14.45 3.15 0.25
C TYR A 58 -15.38 3.99 -0.63
N ARG A 59 -14.85 5.01 -1.31
CA ARG A 59 -15.60 5.85 -2.26
C ARG A 59 -15.72 5.25 -3.66
N GLY A 60 -15.20 4.05 -3.90
CA GLY A 60 -15.22 3.38 -5.20
C GLY A 60 -14.32 4.04 -6.25
N ARG A 61 -13.39 4.92 -5.84
CA ARG A 61 -12.43 5.57 -6.75
C ARG A 61 -11.26 4.65 -7.11
N ILE A 62 -10.95 3.73 -6.22
CA ILE A 62 -9.95 2.68 -6.42
C ILE A 62 -10.67 1.33 -6.33
N LYS A 63 -10.47 0.50 -7.33
CA LYS A 63 -11.04 -0.85 -7.40
C LYS A 63 -10.07 -1.83 -6.75
N VAL A 64 -10.59 -2.69 -5.88
CA VAL A 64 -9.82 -3.84 -5.41
C VAL A 64 -9.96 -4.96 -6.43
N VAL A 65 -8.83 -5.48 -6.90
CA VAL A 65 -8.77 -6.57 -7.88
C VAL A 65 -7.97 -7.73 -7.33
N ASP A 66 -8.34 -8.95 -7.70
CA ASP A 66 -7.62 -10.18 -7.31
C ASP A 66 -6.47 -10.51 -8.28
N GLU A 67 -6.19 -9.62 -9.22
CA GLU A 67 -5.04 -9.71 -10.10
C GLU A 67 -3.74 -9.59 -9.26
N LEU A 68 -2.73 -10.35 -9.66
CA LEU A 68 -1.36 -10.12 -9.19
C LEU A 68 -0.74 -9.10 -10.13
N SER A 69 -0.10 -8.06 -9.59
CA SER A 69 0.69 -7.14 -10.42
C SER A 69 1.74 -7.95 -11.16
N THR A 70 1.60 -8.08 -12.48
CA THR A 70 2.56 -8.80 -13.31
C THR A 70 3.74 -7.90 -13.55
N ILE A 71 4.92 -8.32 -13.08
CA ILE A 71 6.18 -7.64 -13.39
C ILE A 71 6.32 -7.66 -14.93
N HIS A 72 6.30 -6.48 -15.56
CA HIS A 72 6.66 -6.28 -16.96
C HIS A 72 8.09 -5.74 -17.06
#